data_AF-A0A957Q304-F1
#
_entry.id   AF-A0A957Q304-F1
#
_cell.length_a   1.000
_cell.length_b   1.000
_cell.length_c   1.000
_cell.angle_alpha   90.00
_cell.angle_beta   90.00
_cell.angle_gamma   90.00
#
_symmetry.space_group_name_H-M   'P 1'
#
loop_
_entity.id
_entity.type
_entity.pdbx_description
1 polymer ?
#
loop_
_entity_poly.entity_id
_entity_poly.type
_entity_poly.pdbx_seq_one_letter_code
_entity_poly.pdbx_strand_id
1 'polypeptide(L)'
;MSSYPFSIPAPTRWFSQHSGLWRHTFVIIGVLIGCWLLPLSGSWLLQLLPLGLLIAVLGSRILLHNSPRAIVALLFTALLLPSPHLPGGFNFAVLHVMALLGLWAMSVMIVRRPIVLLPSRTTLPLLVFVGVATLAFVTGQLPWFPAVSPAPLDAQLGGLAIFVLSAGAFFLVACQLRELIWLQRLTWTFLALGAIFIIGWITPGLGWYTSRLFQRHATANSVFWIWLVALASGQALFNR
;
A
#
# COMPACT_ATOMS: atom_id res chain seq x y z
N MET A 1 13.39 -61.21 0.24
CA MET A 1 14.34 -60.08 0.10
C MET A 1 14.07 -59.40 -1.24
N SER A 2 13.24 -58.35 -1.28
CA SER A 2 13.05 -57.54 -2.48
C SER A 2 13.79 -56.21 -2.30
N SER A 3 14.88 -56.05 -3.03
CA SER A 3 15.64 -54.81 -3.13
C SER A 3 14.89 -53.83 -4.06
N TYR A 4 14.28 -52.79 -3.49
CA TYR A 4 13.78 -51.66 -4.28
C TYR A 4 14.97 -50.80 -4.73
N PRO A 5 15.14 -50.53 -6.04
CA PRO A 5 16.19 -49.64 -6.51
C PRO A 5 15.79 -48.18 -6.21
N PHE A 6 16.59 -47.53 -5.38
CA PHE A 6 16.46 -46.10 -5.09
C PHE A 6 16.95 -45.30 -6.31
N SER A 7 16.02 -44.90 -7.18
CA SER A 7 16.34 -44.06 -8.34
C SER A 7 16.38 -42.59 -7.90
N ILE A 8 17.55 -41.96 -7.97
CA ILE A 8 17.70 -40.53 -7.72
C ILE A 8 17.02 -39.78 -8.87
N PRO A 9 15.97 -38.98 -8.62
CA PRO A 9 15.30 -38.25 -9.70
C PRO A 9 16.28 -37.24 -10.33
N ALA A 10 16.32 -37.21 -11.66
CA ALA A 10 17.17 -36.30 -12.42
C ALA A 10 16.91 -34.83 -12.02
N PRO A 11 17.96 -34.01 -11.80
CA PRO A 11 17.83 -32.64 -11.29
C PRO A 11 16.95 -31.72 -12.15
N THR A 12 16.80 -32.03 -13.44
CA THR A 12 15.95 -31.30 -14.39
C THR A 12 14.45 -31.41 -14.09
N ARG A 13 13.98 -32.53 -13.52
CA ARG A 13 12.56 -32.68 -13.11
C ARG A 13 12.24 -31.92 -11.83
N TRP A 14 13.22 -31.74 -10.95
CA TRP A 14 13.07 -30.93 -9.75
C TRP A 14 12.92 -29.43 -10.10
N PHE A 15 13.71 -28.95 -11.06
CA PHE A 15 13.64 -27.56 -11.54
C PHE A 15 12.31 -27.22 -12.23
N SER A 16 11.73 -28.14 -13.03
CA SER A 16 10.44 -27.88 -13.68
C SER A 16 9.28 -27.85 -12.68
N GLN A 17 9.30 -28.71 -11.65
CA GLN A 17 8.31 -28.74 -10.57
C GLN A 17 8.35 -27.48 -9.68
N HIS A 18 9.53 -26.87 -9.48
CA HIS A 18 9.69 -25.68 -8.64
C HIS A 18 9.81 -24.37 -9.42
N SER A 19 9.62 -24.40 -10.75
CA SER A 19 9.79 -23.23 -11.64
C SER A 19 8.98 -22.00 -11.23
N GLY A 20 7.83 -22.20 -10.57
CA GLY A 20 7.05 -21.14 -9.93
C GLY A 20 7.81 -20.46 -8.78
N LEU A 21 8.36 -21.23 -7.84
CA LEU A 21 9.15 -20.71 -6.72
C LEU A 21 10.37 -19.93 -7.20
N TRP A 22 11.08 -20.43 -8.20
CA TRP A 22 12.27 -19.77 -8.75
C TRP A 22 11.94 -18.40 -9.38
N ARG A 23 10.82 -18.26 -10.09
CA ARG A 23 10.40 -16.95 -10.62
C ARG A 23 10.13 -15.93 -9.52
N HIS A 24 9.46 -16.34 -8.42
CA HIS A 24 9.22 -15.45 -7.28
C HIS A 24 10.54 -15.06 -6.60
N THR A 25 11.47 -16.00 -6.43
CA THR A 25 12.79 -15.73 -5.86
C THR A 25 13.60 -14.75 -6.73
N PHE A 26 13.57 -14.89 -8.06
CA PHE A 26 14.26 -13.97 -8.97
C PHE A 26 13.67 -12.55 -8.95
N VAL A 27 12.35 -12.39 -8.85
CA VAL A 27 11.72 -11.06 -8.73
C VAL A 27 12.08 -10.41 -7.41
N ILE A 28 12.07 -11.18 -6.31
CA ILE A 28 12.48 -10.69 -4.99
C ILE A 28 13.95 -10.27 -5.02
N ILE A 29 14.84 -11.09 -5.59
CA ILE A 29 16.28 -10.77 -5.75
C ILE A 29 16.48 -9.55 -6.66
N GLY A 30 15.73 -9.42 -7.76
CA GLY A 30 15.82 -8.27 -8.66
C GLY A 30 15.39 -6.97 -8.01
N VAL A 31 14.30 -6.98 -7.24
CA VAL A 31 13.85 -5.84 -6.43
C VAL A 31 14.89 -5.51 -5.34
N LEU A 32 15.46 -6.53 -4.69
CA LEU A 32 16.52 -6.38 -3.70
C LEU A 32 17.78 -5.72 -4.27
N ILE A 33 18.21 -6.13 -5.47
CA ILE A 33 19.37 -5.56 -6.17
C ILE A 33 19.07 -4.13 -6.66
N GLY A 34 17.86 -3.87 -7.18
CA GLY A 34 17.44 -2.52 -7.56
C GLY A 34 17.43 -1.56 -6.36
N CYS A 35 16.91 -2.02 -5.22
CA CYS A 35 16.97 -1.29 -3.95
C CYS A 35 18.39 -1.14 -3.39
N TRP A 36 19.32 -2.04 -3.75
CA TRP A 36 20.74 -1.98 -3.35
C TRP A 36 21.55 -0.97 -4.18
N LEU A 37 21.20 -0.78 -5.47
CA LEU A 37 21.95 0.11 -6.38
C LEU A 37 21.47 1.57 -6.35
N LEU A 38 20.20 1.82 -6.06
CA LEU A 38 19.62 3.16 -6.01
C LEU A 38 20.20 4.13 -4.94
N PRO A 39 20.68 3.68 -3.77
CA PRO A 39 21.05 4.57 -2.66
C PRO A 39 22.56 4.58 -2.31
N LEU A 40 23.46 4.38 -3.28
CA LEU A 40 24.90 4.58 -3.08
C LEU A 40 25.31 6.05 -2.79
N SER A 41 24.36 6.93 -2.49
CA SER A 41 24.55 8.35 -2.09
C SER A 41 24.32 8.59 -0.58
N GLY A 42 25.19 8.01 0.25
CA GLY A 42 25.83 8.65 1.42
C GLY A 42 25.05 9.44 2.49
N SER A 43 23.83 9.08 2.91
CA SER A 43 23.13 9.76 4.02
C SER A 43 22.56 8.81 5.08
N TRP A 44 22.24 9.31 6.28
CA TRP A 44 21.69 8.61 7.47
C TRP A 44 20.51 7.66 7.20
N LEU A 45 19.86 7.80 6.05
CA LEU A 45 18.94 6.82 5.44
C LEU A 45 19.55 5.41 5.30
N LEU A 46 20.88 5.28 5.16
CA LEU A 46 21.62 4.01 5.06
C LEU A 46 21.50 3.12 6.30
N GLN A 47 21.32 3.71 7.50
CA GLN A 47 21.18 2.92 8.73
C GLN A 47 19.79 2.31 8.88
N LEU A 48 18.76 2.94 8.28
CA LEU A 48 17.39 2.42 8.25
C LEU A 48 17.16 1.44 7.08
N LEU A 49 18.10 1.38 6.14
CA LEU A 49 18.01 0.61 4.90
C LEU A 49 17.90 -0.91 5.11
N PRO A 50 18.72 -1.57 5.95
CA PRO A 50 18.55 -3.02 6.20
C PRO A 50 17.25 -3.35 6.92
N LEU A 51 16.75 -2.46 7.79
CA LEU A 51 15.46 -2.62 8.45
C LEU A 51 14.30 -2.44 7.45
N GLY A 52 14.38 -1.41 6.59
CA GLY A 52 13.45 -1.20 5.48
C GLY A 52 13.45 -2.34 4.47
N LEU A 53 14.62 -2.92 4.18
CA LEU A 53 14.80 -4.08 3.32
C LEU A 53 14.19 -5.34 3.94
N LEU A 54 14.42 -5.58 5.23
CA LEU A 54 13.81 -6.69 5.96
C LEU A 54 12.29 -6.58 5.97
N ILE A 55 11.76 -5.37 6.22
CA ILE A 55 10.32 -5.06 6.15
C ILE A 55 9.80 -5.21 4.72
N ALA A 56 10.55 -4.80 3.70
CA ALA A 56 10.17 -4.97 2.30
C ALA A 56 10.19 -6.44 1.85
N VAL A 57 11.12 -7.25 2.35
CA VAL A 57 11.22 -8.70 2.05
C VAL A 57 10.16 -9.50 2.78
N LEU A 58 10.00 -9.31 4.09
CA LEU A 58 8.93 -9.94 4.86
C LEU A 58 7.57 -9.45 4.38
N GLY A 59 7.45 -8.13 4.15
CA GLY A 59 6.29 -7.46 3.57
C GLY A 59 5.94 -8.07 2.23
N SER A 60 6.84 -8.07 1.25
CA SER A 60 6.64 -8.65 -0.09
C SER A 60 6.28 -10.14 -0.05
N ARG A 61 6.89 -10.93 0.85
CA ARG A 61 6.56 -12.36 1.00
C ARG A 61 5.16 -12.56 1.59
N ILE A 62 4.75 -11.75 2.55
CA ILE A 62 3.37 -11.72 3.08
C ILE A 62 2.39 -11.21 2.00
N LEU A 63 2.80 -10.22 1.23
CA LEU A 63 2.05 -9.56 0.17
C LEU A 63 1.73 -10.48 -1.02
N LEU A 64 2.72 -11.25 -1.46
CA LEU A 64 2.60 -12.16 -2.58
C LEU A 64 1.78 -13.41 -2.21
N HIS A 65 1.75 -13.77 -0.92
CA HIS A 65 1.12 -15.01 -0.46
C HIS A 65 -0.21 -14.82 0.27
N ASN A 66 -0.50 -13.63 0.82
CA ASN A 66 -1.70 -13.30 1.60
C ASN A 66 -2.16 -11.85 1.36
N SER A 67 -2.52 -11.55 0.12
CA SER A 67 -3.01 -10.25 -0.38
C SER A 67 -3.92 -9.45 0.60
N PRO A 68 -4.94 -10.04 1.26
CA PRO A 68 -5.81 -9.28 2.17
C PRO A 68 -5.11 -8.75 3.44
N ARG A 69 -4.13 -9.48 3.98
CA ARG A 69 -3.42 -9.09 5.20
C ARG A 69 -2.58 -7.84 4.99
N ALA A 70 -2.01 -7.69 3.80
CA ALA A 70 -1.22 -6.54 3.43
C ALA A 70 -2.06 -5.25 3.39
N ILE A 71 -3.29 -5.35 2.90
CA ILE A 71 -4.24 -4.23 2.88
C ILE A 71 -4.62 -3.84 4.31
N VAL A 72 -4.80 -4.79 5.23
CA VAL A 72 -5.04 -4.47 6.65
C VAL A 72 -3.80 -3.83 7.29
N ALA A 73 -2.59 -4.32 6.97
CA ALA A 73 -1.33 -3.75 7.43
C ALA A 73 -1.14 -2.28 7.01
N LEU A 74 -1.77 -1.85 5.91
CA LEU A 74 -1.76 -0.46 5.45
C LEU A 74 -2.38 0.48 6.50
N LEU A 75 -3.42 0.06 7.23
CA LEU A 75 -4.02 0.87 8.30
C LEU A 75 -3.02 1.17 9.42
N PHE A 76 -2.27 0.16 9.84
CA PHE A 76 -1.22 0.32 10.84
C PHE A 76 -0.10 1.24 10.33
N THR A 77 0.27 1.07 9.06
CA THR A 77 1.29 1.92 8.42
C THR A 77 0.83 3.38 8.34
N ALA A 78 -0.45 3.62 8.07
CA ALA A 78 -1.03 4.95 7.92
C ALA A 78 -1.31 5.66 9.25
N LEU A 79 -1.65 4.90 10.30
CA LEU A 79 -2.08 5.49 11.57
C LEU A 79 -0.99 5.46 12.63
N LEU A 80 -0.12 4.45 12.66
CA LEU A 80 0.82 4.22 13.76
C LEU A 80 2.28 4.48 13.38
N LEU A 81 2.66 4.27 12.12
CA LEU A 81 4.07 4.37 11.74
C LEU A 81 4.46 5.85 11.55
N PRO A 82 5.41 6.39 12.34
CA PRO A 82 5.83 7.77 12.19
C PRO A 82 6.54 7.94 10.84
N SER A 83 5.93 8.71 9.94
CA SER A 83 6.52 8.97 8.63
C SER A 83 7.32 10.27 8.62
N PRO A 84 8.57 10.26 8.10
CA PRO A 84 9.26 11.50 7.74
C PRO A 84 8.53 12.20 6.60
N HIS A 85 8.82 13.50 6.43
CA HIS A 85 8.42 14.23 5.23
C HIS A 85 9.31 13.79 4.07
N LEU A 86 8.70 13.15 3.07
CA LEU A 86 9.37 12.77 1.83
C LEU A 86 9.07 13.81 0.74
N PRO A 87 9.90 13.90 -0.32
CA PRO A 87 9.65 14.77 -1.46
C PRO A 87 8.23 14.59 -2.04
N GLY A 88 7.61 15.69 -2.46
CA GLY A 88 6.22 15.67 -2.96
C GLY A 88 5.16 15.40 -1.88
N GLY A 89 5.51 15.47 -0.59
CA GLY A 89 4.57 15.25 0.51
C GLY A 89 4.22 13.77 0.76
N PHE A 90 5.02 12.85 0.22
CA PHE A 90 4.79 11.43 0.44
C PHE A 90 5.08 11.01 1.88
N ASN A 91 4.40 9.93 2.27
CA ASN A 91 4.57 9.30 3.57
C ASN A 91 4.69 7.77 3.41
N PHE A 92 5.00 7.07 4.49
CA PHE A 92 5.14 5.61 4.44
C PHE A 92 3.88 4.87 4.01
N ALA A 93 2.68 5.41 4.27
CA ALA A 93 1.44 4.81 3.77
C ALA A 93 1.33 4.91 2.24
N VAL A 94 1.71 6.06 1.66
CA VAL A 94 1.77 6.24 0.20
C VAL A 94 2.77 5.28 -0.41
N LEU A 95 3.98 5.17 0.17
CA LEU A 95 4.98 4.21 -0.29
C LEU A 95 4.49 2.76 -0.18
N HIS A 96 3.78 2.43 0.90
CA HIS A 96 3.19 1.11 1.07
C HIS A 96 2.16 0.85 -0.03
N VAL A 97 1.23 1.78 -0.32
CA VAL A 97 0.27 1.67 -1.44
C VAL A 97 0.99 1.45 -2.76
N MET A 98 2.03 2.24 -3.07
CA MET A 98 2.83 2.09 -4.28
C MET A 98 3.45 0.70 -4.37
N ALA A 99 4.00 0.18 -3.27
CA ALA A 99 4.55 -1.17 -3.21
C ALA A 99 3.48 -2.24 -3.43
N LEU A 100 2.30 -2.10 -2.81
CA LEU A 100 1.16 -3.02 -3.02
C LEU A 100 0.73 -3.04 -4.49
N LEU A 101 0.63 -1.86 -5.12
CA LEU A 101 0.24 -1.72 -6.51
C LEU A 101 1.30 -2.28 -7.46
N GLY A 102 2.57 -1.98 -7.22
CA GLY A 102 3.68 -2.50 -8.02
C GLY A 102 3.77 -4.02 -7.95
N LEU A 103 3.67 -4.60 -6.75
CA LEU A 103 3.65 -6.05 -6.57
C LEU A 103 2.42 -6.69 -7.22
N TRP A 104 1.25 -6.07 -7.10
CA TRP A 104 0.05 -6.54 -7.76
C TRP A 104 0.18 -6.50 -9.29
N ALA A 105 0.65 -5.39 -9.87
CA ALA A 105 0.90 -5.25 -11.30
C ALA A 105 1.91 -6.29 -11.82
N MET A 106 3.02 -6.48 -11.09
CA MET A 106 3.99 -7.53 -11.39
C MET A 106 3.36 -8.93 -11.31
N SER A 107 2.51 -9.19 -10.31
CA SER A 107 1.83 -10.49 -10.21
C SER A 107 0.89 -10.74 -11.39
N VAL A 108 0.22 -9.71 -11.89
CA VAL A 108 -0.62 -9.79 -13.09
C VAL A 108 0.24 -10.08 -14.32
N MET A 109 1.34 -9.35 -14.51
CA MET A 109 2.22 -9.49 -15.68
C MET A 109 2.97 -10.83 -15.69
N ILE A 110 3.52 -11.26 -14.56
CA ILE A 110 4.41 -12.43 -14.45
C ILE A 110 3.63 -13.73 -14.27
N VAL A 111 2.61 -13.72 -13.42
CA VAL A 111 1.82 -14.92 -13.08
C VAL A 111 0.59 -15.07 -13.98
N ARG A 112 0.37 -14.11 -14.91
CA ARG A 112 -0.79 -14.06 -15.82
C ARG A 112 -2.12 -14.24 -15.11
N ARG A 113 -2.24 -13.65 -13.92
CA ARG A 113 -3.52 -13.67 -13.20
C ARG A 113 -4.54 -12.85 -14.00
N PRO A 114 -5.73 -13.39 -14.31
CA PRO A 114 -6.75 -12.64 -15.02
C PRO A 114 -7.17 -11.44 -14.16
N ILE A 115 -7.08 -10.23 -14.72
CA ILE A 115 -7.67 -9.05 -14.11
C ILE A 115 -9.19 -9.16 -14.32
N VAL A 116 -9.89 -9.73 -13.34
CA VAL A 116 -11.34 -9.69 -13.31
C VAL A 116 -11.74 -8.35 -12.70
N LEU A 117 -11.81 -7.31 -13.52
CA LEU A 117 -12.51 -6.09 -13.15
C LEU A 117 -14.00 -6.40 -13.22
N LEU A 118 -14.65 -6.50 -12.06
CA LEU A 118 -16.10 -6.54 -12.06
C LEU A 118 -16.62 -5.19 -12.58
N PRO A 119 -17.51 -5.19 -13.58
CA PRO A 119 -18.11 -3.96 -14.06
C PRO A 119 -18.95 -3.35 -12.92
N SER A 120 -18.36 -2.34 -12.25
CA SER A 120 -19.01 -1.56 -11.21
C SER A 120 -19.37 -0.19 -11.76
N ARG A 121 -20.52 0.35 -11.32
CA ARG A 121 -20.95 1.72 -11.63
C ARG A 121 -19.96 2.78 -11.16
N THR A 122 -19.08 2.44 -10.23
CA THR A 122 -18.05 3.34 -9.68
C THR A 122 -16.75 3.35 -10.48
N THR A 123 -16.48 2.33 -11.31
CA THR A 123 -15.21 2.18 -12.03
C THR A 123 -15.02 3.28 -13.09
N LEU A 124 -16.04 3.52 -13.92
CA LEU A 124 -15.95 4.53 -14.98
C LEU A 124 -15.79 5.95 -14.41
N PRO A 125 -16.61 6.42 -13.44
CA PRO A 125 -16.40 7.73 -12.81
C PRO A 125 -15.00 7.91 -12.22
N LEU A 126 -14.44 6.86 -11.60
CA LEU A 126 -13.10 6.90 -11.04
C LEU A 126 -12.03 7.07 -12.13
N LEU A 127 -12.13 6.34 -13.24
CA LEU A 127 -11.20 6.48 -14.37
C LEU A 127 -11.32 7.85 -15.03
N VAL A 128 -12.54 8.35 -15.22
CA VAL A 128 -12.78 9.71 -15.73
C VAL A 128 -12.15 10.74 -14.80
N PHE A 129 -12.33 10.60 -13.48
CA PHE A 129 -11.74 11.50 -12.49
C PHE A 129 -10.21 11.51 -12.56
N VAL A 130 -9.57 10.34 -12.65
CA VAL A 130 -8.11 10.24 -12.83
C VAL A 130 -7.66 10.90 -14.15
N GLY A 131 -8.42 10.69 -15.23
CA GLY A 131 -8.17 11.33 -16.53
C GLY A 131 -8.23 12.85 -16.44
N VAL A 132 -9.28 13.38 -15.80
CA VAL A 132 -9.46 14.83 -15.59
C VAL A 132 -8.35 15.40 -14.70
N ALA A 133 -7.98 14.72 -13.61
CA ALA A 133 -6.88 15.16 -12.74
C ALA A 133 -5.54 15.19 -13.48
N THR A 134 -5.28 14.19 -14.34
CA THR A 134 -4.06 14.15 -15.18
C THR A 134 -4.07 15.28 -16.21
N LEU A 135 -5.21 15.52 -16.85
CA LEU A 135 -5.37 16.62 -17.80
C LEU A 135 -5.15 17.97 -17.10
N ALA A 136 -5.75 18.18 -15.93
CA ALA A 136 -5.58 19.38 -15.12
C ALA A 136 -4.11 19.60 -14.71
N PHE A 137 -3.39 18.53 -14.38
CA PHE A 137 -1.95 18.61 -14.11
C PHE A 137 -1.16 19.06 -15.34
N VAL A 138 -1.42 18.47 -16.51
CA VAL A 138 -0.75 18.80 -17.78
C VAL A 138 -1.05 20.25 -18.18
N THR A 139 -2.32 20.65 -18.14
CA THR A 139 -2.72 22.03 -18.47
C THR A 139 -2.17 23.02 -17.45
N GLY A 140 -2.06 22.63 -16.18
CA GLY A 140 -1.45 23.44 -15.12
C GLY A 140 0.04 23.72 -15.31
N GLN A 141 0.76 22.92 -16.10
CA GLN A 141 2.18 23.18 -16.43
C GLN A 141 2.38 24.22 -17.53
N LEU A 142 1.32 24.61 -18.25
CA LEU A 142 1.44 25.58 -19.34
C LEU A 142 1.64 26.99 -18.77
N PRO A 143 2.46 27.84 -19.44
CA PRO A 143 2.80 29.18 -18.95
C PRO A 143 1.67 30.18 -19.24
N TRP A 144 0.48 29.96 -18.68
CA TRP A 144 -0.68 30.83 -18.86
C TRP A 144 -0.42 32.26 -18.37
N PHE A 145 0.37 32.39 -17.29
CA PHE A 145 0.69 33.67 -16.66
C PHE A 145 2.20 33.82 -16.51
N PRO A 146 2.89 34.49 -17.46
CA PRO A 146 4.35 34.59 -17.46
C PRO A 146 4.92 35.37 -16.26
N ALA A 147 4.09 36.14 -15.56
CA ALA A 147 4.49 36.94 -14.40
C ALA A 147 4.33 36.21 -13.05
N VAL A 148 3.80 34.99 -13.02
CA VAL A 148 3.54 34.24 -11.78
C VAL A 148 4.43 33.00 -11.74
N SER A 149 5.15 32.81 -10.64
CA SER A 149 5.92 31.59 -10.43
C SER A 149 4.96 30.39 -10.29
N PRO A 150 5.11 29.34 -11.11
CA PRO A 150 4.29 28.14 -10.98
C PRO A 150 4.58 27.44 -9.66
N ALA A 151 3.62 26.64 -9.19
CA ALA A 151 3.83 25.81 -8.01
C ALA A 151 5.01 24.84 -8.24
N PRO A 152 5.78 24.51 -7.19
CA PRO A 152 6.86 23.52 -7.29
C PRO A 152 6.37 22.19 -7.90
N LEU A 153 7.12 21.65 -8.87
CA LEU A 153 6.72 20.44 -9.60
C LEU A 153 6.54 19.22 -8.70
N ASP A 154 7.33 19.11 -7.64
CA ASP A 154 7.23 18.05 -6.65
C ASP A 154 5.88 18.08 -5.92
N ALA A 155 5.39 19.24 -5.53
CA ALA A 155 4.07 19.40 -4.92
C ALA A 155 2.94 19.03 -5.90
N GLN A 156 3.07 19.43 -7.17
CA GLN A 156 2.08 19.12 -8.20
C GLN A 156 2.03 17.61 -8.54
N LEU A 157 3.20 16.98 -8.65
CA LEU A 157 3.31 15.53 -8.81
C LEU A 157 2.78 14.77 -7.60
N GLY A 158 3.06 15.27 -6.38
CA GLY A 158 2.50 14.74 -5.14
C GLY A 158 0.97 14.77 -5.14
N GLY A 159 0.38 15.90 -5.53
CA GLY A 159 -1.07 16.06 -5.67
C GLY A 159 -1.68 15.09 -6.68
N LEU A 160 -1.11 14.99 -7.88
CA LEU A 160 -1.56 14.04 -8.90
C LEU A 160 -1.44 12.59 -8.42
N ALA A 161 -0.33 12.25 -7.77
CA ALA A 161 -0.07 10.92 -7.24
C ALA A 161 -1.12 10.51 -6.19
N ILE A 162 -1.60 11.43 -5.34
CA ILE A 162 -2.67 11.11 -4.39
C ILE A 162 -3.92 10.60 -5.12
N PHE A 163 -4.33 11.25 -6.21
CA PHE A 163 -5.51 10.82 -6.98
C PHE A 163 -5.29 9.50 -7.69
N VAL A 164 -4.16 9.35 -8.38
CA VAL A 164 -3.82 8.12 -9.13
C VAL A 164 -3.66 6.93 -8.19
N LEU A 165 -2.93 7.10 -7.08
CA LEU A 165 -2.68 6.04 -6.10
C LEU A 165 -3.94 5.68 -5.31
N SER A 166 -4.83 6.64 -5.04
CA SER A 166 -6.14 6.35 -4.43
C SER A 166 -7.01 5.50 -5.36
N ALA A 167 -7.04 5.82 -6.66
CA ALA A 167 -7.73 5.01 -7.65
C ALA A 167 -7.10 3.61 -7.76
N GLY A 168 -5.77 3.53 -7.75
CA GLY A 168 -5.04 2.27 -7.69
C GLY A 168 -5.43 1.45 -6.46
N ALA A 169 -5.41 2.03 -5.26
CA ALA A 169 -5.78 1.37 -4.02
C ALA A 169 -7.24 0.88 -4.04
N PHE A 170 -8.15 1.65 -4.64
CA PHE A 170 -9.52 1.21 -4.88
C PHE A 170 -9.59 -0.06 -5.72
N PHE A 171 -8.88 -0.11 -6.86
CA PHE A 171 -8.82 -1.31 -7.70
C PHE A 171 -8.13 -2.48 -7.01
N LEU A 172 -7.06 -2.21 -6.27
CA LEU A 172 -6.34 -3.20 -5.48
C LEU A 172 -7.28 -3.91 -4.51
N VAL A 173 -8.05 -3.13 -3.73
CA VAL A 173 -9.06 -3.64 -2.81
C VAL A 173 -10.13 -4.42 -3.56
N ALA A 174 -10.68 -3.88 -4.64
CA ALA A 174 -11.73 -4.53 -5.42
C ALA A 174 -11.29 -5.89 -6.01
N CYS A 175 -10.03 -6.00 -6.45
CA CYS A 175 -9.51 -7.24 -7.02
C CYS A 175 -9.07 -8.26 -5.95
N GLN A 176 -8.55 -7.81 -4.80
CA GLN A 176 -7.94 -8.67 -3.79
C GLN A 176 -8.89 -9.05 -2.63
N LEU A 177 -9.80 -8.17 -2.22
CA LEU A 177 -10.74 -8.43 -1.13
C LEU A 177 -12.06 -9.00 -1.66
N ARG A 178 -12.06 -10.31 -1.94
CA ARG A 178 -13.25 -11.04 -2.42
C ARG A 178 -14.14 -11.58 -1.30
N GLU A 179 -13.55 -11.84 -0.13
CA GLU A 179 -14.27 -12.41 1.01
C GLU A 179 -14.70 -11.32 2.00
N LEU A 180 -15.95 -11.40 2.44
CA LEU A 180 -16.54 -10.46 3.40
C LEU A 180 -15.73 -10.35 4.71
N ILE A 181 -15.13 -11.45 5.16
CA ILE A 181 -14.34 -11.51 6.40
C ILE A 181 -13.20 -10.49 6.41
N TRP A 182 -12.57 -10.22 5.26
CA TRP A 182 -11.46 -9.28 5.20
C TRP A 182 -11.92 -7.83 5.17
N LEU A 183 -13.06 -7.56 4.53
CA LEU A 183 -13.69 -6.25 4.60
C LEU A 183 -14.11 -5.94 6.05
N GLN A 184 -14.73 -6.90 6.73
CA GLN A 184 -15.05 -6.80 8.16
C GLN A 184 -13.81 -6.54 9.00
N ARG A 185 -12.74 -7.32 8.81
CA ARG A 185 -11.47 -7.11 9.54
C ARG A 185 -10.90 -5.72 9.31
N LEU A 186 -10.92 -5.20 8.08
CA LEU A 186 -10.43 -3.87 7.76
C LEU A 186 -11.25 -2.80 8.49
N THR A 187 -12.58 -2.87 8.40
CA THR A 187 -13.49 -1.94 9.09
C THR A 187 -13.30 -1.99 10.61
N TRP A 188 -13.37 -3.18 11.21
CA TRP A 188 -13.23 -3.33 12.66
C TRP A 188 -11.85 -2.96 13.16
N THR A 189 -10.78 -3.21 12.39
CA THR A 189 -9.43 -2.75 12.74
C THR A 189 -9.37 -1.22 12.75
N PHE A 190 -9.91 -0.55 11.73
CA PHE A 190 -9.96 0.91 11.69
C PHE A 190 -10.76 1.49 12.87
N LEU A 191 -11.94 0.94 13.15
CA LEU A 191 -12.78 1.37 14.27
C LEU A 191 -12.10 1.13 15.62
N ALA A 192 -11.46 -0.03 15.82
CA ALA A 192 -10.73 -0.34 17.04
C ALA A 192 -9.55 0.62 17.26
N LEU A 193 -8.75 0.89 16.23
CA LEU A 193 -7.67 1.87 16.30
C LEU A 193 -8.21 3.28 16.59
N GLY A 194 -9.30 3.67 15.94
CA GLY A 194 -9.95 4.96 16.20
C GLY A 194 -10.50 5.08 17.63
N ALA A 195 -11.11 4.02 18.15
CA ALA A 195 -11.58 3.97 19.54
C ALA A 195 -10.42 4.07 20.53
N ILE A 196 -9.32 3.35 20.32
CA ILE A 196 -8.11 3.44 21.15
C ILE A 196 -7.57 4.88 21.16
N PHE A 197 -7.53 5.53 20.00
CA PHE A 197 -7.11 6.92 19.89
C PHE A 197 -8.02 7.86 20.69
N ILE A 198 -9.34 7.75 20.53
CA ILE A 198 -10.31 8.59 21.27
C ILE A 198 -10.21 8.35 22.78
N ILE A 199 -10.14 7.10 23.23
CA ILE A 199 -10.04 6.76 24.66
C ILE A 199 -8.80 7.42 25.26
N GLY A 200 -7.65 7.32 24.60
CA GLY A 200 -6.45 7.96 25.12
C GLY A 200 -6.47 9.48 25.00
N TRP A 201 -7.21 10.04 24.05
CA TRP A 201 -7.40 11.50 23.95
C TRP A 201 -8.27 12.07 25.07
N ILE A 202 -9.34 11.36 25.46
CA ILE A 202 -10.28 11.81 26.51
C ILE A 202 -9.76 11.50 27.92
N THR A 203 -8.98 10.42 28.09
CA THR A 203 -8.50 9.99 29.42
C THR A 203 -7.29 10.81 29.88
N PRO A 204 -7.36 11.53 31.01
CA PRO A 204 -6.23 12.28 31.55
C PRO A 204 -5.02 11.35 31.79
N GLY A 205 -3.84 11.78 31.38
CA GLY A 205 -2.59 11.02 31.50
C GLY A 205 -2.30 10.03 30.35
N LEU A 206 -3.32 9.53 29.63
CA LEU A 206 -3.10 8.62 28.49
C LEU A 206 -2.76 9.34 27.18
N GLY A 207 -3.10 10.62 27.06
CA GLY A 207 -2.88 11.40 25.83
C GLY A 207 -1.42 11.47 25.39
N TRP A 208 -0.47 11.39 26.32
CA TRP A 208 0.96 11.33 25.99
C TRP A 208 1.34 10.04 25.26
N TYR A 209 0.77 8.90 25.65
CA TYR A 209 1.06 7.62 25.02
C TYR A 209 0.40 7.55 23.64
N THR A 210 -0.88 7.92 23.53
CA THR A 210 -1.59 7.86 22.25
C THR A 210 -1.08 8.86 21.23
N SER A 211 -0.70 10.07 21.65
CA SER A 211 -0.08 11.06 20.74
C SER A 211 1.29 10.65 20.21
N ARG A 212 2.00 9.74 20.90
CA ARG A 212 3.26 9.14 20.42
C ARG A 212 3.03 7.91 19.55
N LEU A 213 2.01 7.11 19.88
CA LEU A 213 1.67 5.89 19.13
C LEU A 213 1.03 6.21 17.78
N PHE A 214 0.20 7.25 17.71
CA PHE A 214 -0.49 7.65 16.49
C PHE A 214 0.25 8.78 15.78
N GLN A 215 0.29 8.72 14.45
CA GLN A 215 0.85 9.79 13.65
C GLN A 215 -0.03 11.04 13.75
N ARG A 216 0.56 12.16 14.19
CA ARG A 216 -0.13 13.44 14.39
C ARG A 216 -0.86 13.93 13.13
N HIS A 217 -0.23 13.82 11.96
CA HIS A 217 -0.82 14.26 10.70
C HIS A 217 -2.03 13.41 10.28
N ALA A 218 -2.04 12.11 10.59
CA ALA A 218 -3.15 11.24 10.24
C ALA A 218 -4.41 11.55 11.09
N THR A 219 -4.21 11.84 12.39
CA THR A 219 -5.29 12.06 13.36
C THR A 219 -5.75 13.53 13.45
N ALA A 220 -4.89 14.47 13.07
CA ALA A 220 -5.25 15.89 12.96
C ALA A 220 -6.05 16.23 11.69
N ASN A 221 -6.04 15.34 10.68
CA ASN A 221 -6.78 15.57 9.44
C ASN A 221 -8.27 15.24 9.59
N SER A 222 -9.12 16.04 8.94
CA SER A 222 -10.58 15.89 8.97
C SER A 222 -11.06 14.55 8.40
N VAL A 223 -10.31 13.98 7.47
CA VAL A 223 -10.65 12.71 6.78
C VAL A 223 -10.72 11.54 7.76
N PHE A 224 -9.84 11.46 8.75
CA PHE A 224 -9.87 10.39 9.76
C PHE A 224 -11.19 10.40 10.54
N TRP A 225 -11.61 11.57 11.02
CA TRP A 225 -12.85 11.74 11.78
C TRP A 225 -14.09 11.47 10.95
N ILE A 226 -14.11 11.93 9.70
CA ILE A 226 -15.21 11.66 8.76
C ILE A 226 -15.37 10.15 8.57
N TRP A 227 -14.29 9.42 8.29
CA TRP A 227 -14.35 7.97 8.12
C TRP A 227 -14.74 7.24 9.40
N LEU A 228 -14.26 7.70 10.57
CA LEU A 228 -14.60 7.09 11.85
C LEU A 228 -16.11 7.18 12.12
N VAL A 229 -16.68 8.38 11.96
CA VAL A 229 -18.12 8.60 12.13
C VAL A 229 -18.93 7.84 11.09
N ALA A 230 -18.55 7.90 9.81
CA ALA A 230 -19.27 7.25 8.72
C ALA A 230 -19.28 5.72 8.89
N LEU A 231 -18.12 5.12 9.20
CA LEU A 231 -18.02 3.67 9.39
C LEU A 231 -18.73 3.22 10.67
N ALA A 232 -18.55 3.92 11.79
CA ALA A 232 -19.22 3.58 13.05
C ALA A 232 -20.75 3.67 12.91
N SER A 233 -21.25 4.75 12.31
CA SER A 233 -22.68 4.93 12.05
C SER A 233 -23.21 3.88 11.06
N GLY A 234 -22.46 3.59 10.01
CA GLY A 234 -22.81 2.53 9.05
C GLY A 234 -22.91 1.15 9.72
N GLN A 235 -21.96 0.81 10.60
CA GLN A 235 -22.04 -0.43 11.37
C GLN A 235 -23.26 -0.41 12.32
N ALA A 236 -23.49 0.67 13.07
CA ALA A 236 -24.61 0.75 14.01
C ALA A 236 -25.99 0.69 13.33
N LEU A 237 -26.13 1.28 12.13
CA LEU A 237 -27.39 1.32 11.41
C LEU A 237 -27.69 0.01 10.67
N PHE A 238 -26.68 -0.60 10.04
CA PHE A 238 -26.89 -1.68 9.07
C PHE A 238 -26.34 -3.05 9.51
N ASN A 239 -25.43 -3.11 10.49
CA ASN A 239 -24.88 -4.36 10.99
C ASN A 239 -25.67 -4.84 12.22
N ARG A 240 -26.89 -5.34 11.96
CA ARG A 240 -27.79 -5.94 12.96
C ARG A 240 -27.85 -7.44 12.80
#